data_AF-A0A957D8Z0-F1
#
_entry.id   AF-A0A957D8Z0-F1
#
_cell.length_a   1.000
_cell.length_b   1.000
_cell.length_c   1.000
_cell.angle_alpha   90.00
_cell.angle_beta   90.00
_cell.angle_gamma   90.00
#
_symmetry.space_group_name_H-M   'P 1'
#
loop_
_entity.id
_entity.type
_entity.pdbx_description
1 polymer ?
#
loop_
_entity_poly.entity_id
_entity_poly.type
_entity_poly.pdbx_seq_one_letter_code
_entity_poly.pdbx_strand_id
1 'polypeptide(L)'
;MGNNLLDWQKSNETFLTAALAWLRLRLEQLAEGETAISHLPSPPPVPVAAGRGLLSFTSSAVAETEETAVSEPRYLTPLETAAARMEAAAAVNPPPALMLLGNHLGLSPFERDTLLLCTAMELDTRIPALCARAQGDPQRP
;
A
#
# COMPACT_ATOMS: atom_id res chain seq x y z
N MET A 1 3.96 23.68 29.54
CA MET A 1 3.36 22.42 29.06
C MET A 1 2.87 22.46 27.60
N GLY A 2 2.42 23.60 27.05
CA GLY A 2 1.77 23.66 25.74
C GLY A 2 2.63 23.41 24.48
N ASN A 3 3.94 23.69 24.52
CA ASN A 3 4.81 23.54 23.33
C ASN A 3 4.92 22.07 22.88
N ASN A 4 5.05 21.14 23.82
CA ASN A 4 5.21 19.71 23.55
C ASN A 4 3.96 19.10 22.86
N LEU A 5 2.75 19.54 23.25
CA LEU A 5 1.52 19.08 22.60
C LEU A 5 1.41 19.56 21.15
N LEU A 6 1.76 20.83 20.88
CA LEU A 6 1.75 21.37 19.53
C LEU A 6 2.80 20.69 18.64
N ASP A 7 3.99 20.43 19.17
CA ASP A 7 5.06 19.72 18.48
C ASP A 7 4.64 18.28 18.12
N TRP A 8 3.96 17.59 19.05
CA TRP A 8 3.40 16.26 18.78
C TRP A 8 2.27 16.30 17.75
N GLN A 9 1.34 17.25 17.86
CA GLN A 9 0.24 17.40 16.88
C GLN A 9 0.77 17.63 15.46
N LYS A 10 1.80 18.47 15.31
CA LYS A 10 2.44 18.72 14.02
C LYS A 10 3.11 17.47 13.45
N SER A 11 3.78 16.69 14.30
CA SER A 11 4.40 15.42 13.90
C SER A 11 3.34 14.39 13.50
N ASN A 12 2.24 14.32 14.25
CA ASN A 12 1.09 13.47 13.94
C ASN A 12 0.43 13.86 12.61
N GLU A 13 0.24 15.15 12.34
CA GLU A 13 -0.29 15.65 11.08
C GLU A 13 0.66 15.36 9.91
N THR A 14 1.97 15.50 10.12
CA THR A 14 2.99 15.17 9.12
C THR A 14 2.90 13.68 8.73
N PHE A 15 2.81 12.80 9.72
CA PHE A 15 2.63 11.37 9.48
C PHE A 15 1.32 11.07 8.75
N LEU A 16 0.19 11.60 9.22
CA LEU A 16 -1.11 11.35 8.60
C LEU A 16 -1.14 11.85 7.15
N THR A 17 -0.55 13.01 6.87
CA THR A 17 -0.43 13.55 5.52
C THR A 17 0.38 12.64 4.60
N ALA A 18 1.52 12.13 5.08
CA ALA A 18 2.35 11.20 4.33
C ALA A 18 1.64 9.86 4.11
N ALA A 19 0.93 9.35 5.11
CA ALA A 19 0.17 8.11 5.04
C ALA A 19 -0.99 8.19 4.02
N LEU A 20 -1.75 9.28 4.01
CA LEU A 20 -2.80 9.51 3.02
C LEU A 20 -2.24 9.67 1.60
N ALA A 21 -1.09 10.33 1.44
CA ALA A 21 -0.42 10.45 0.15
C ALA A 21 0.03 9.08 -0.39
N TRP A 22 0.64 8.25 0.45
CA TRP A 22 1.01 6.88 0.11
C TRP A 22 -0.22 6.04 -0.26
N LEU A 23 -1.30 6.12 0.52
CA LEU A 23 -2.51 5.33 0.29
C LEU A 23 -3.18 5.68 -1.05
N ARG A 24 -3.25 6.98 -1.41
CA ARG A 24 -3.76 7.41 -2.72
C ARG A 24 -2.99 6.77 -3.87
N LEU A 25 -1.66 6.90 -3.85
CA LEU A 25 -0.79 6.33 -4.88
C LEU A 25 -0.93 4.80 -4.95
N ARG A 26 -1.09 4.14 -3.80
CA ARG A 26 -1.28 2.69 -3.76
C ARG A 26 -2.62 2.27 -4.39
N LEU A 27 -3.70 2.98 -4.10
CA LEU A 27 -5.01 2.70 -4.68
C LEU A 27 -5.05 3.05 -6.17
N GLU A 28 -4.40 4.13 -6.60
CA GLU A 28 -4.23 4.48 -8.02
C GLU A 28 -3.53 3.35 -8.79
N GLN A 29 -2.41 2.84 -8.27
CA GLN A 29 -1.70 1.70 -8.86
C GLN A 29 -2.59 0.46 -8.98
N LEU A 30 -3.40 0.16 -7.96
CA LEU A 30 -4.35 -0.96 -8.01
C LEU A 30 -5.46 -0.74 -9.04
N ALA A 31 -5.99 0.48 -9.14
CA ALA A 31 -7.00 0.84 -10.13
C ALA A 31 -6.47 0.75 -11.57
N GLU A 32 -5.22 1.14 -11.81
CA GLU A 32 -4.56 0.99 -13.10
C GLU A 32 -4.35 -0.50 -13.45
N GLY A 33 -3.94 -1.30 -12.46
CA GLY A 33 -3.80 -2.75 -12.60
C GLY A 33 -5.12 -3.44 -12.97
N GLU A 34 -6.20 -3.10 -12.28
CA GLU A 34 -7.54 -3.64 -12.56
C GLU A 34 -8.04 -3.25 -13.95
N THR A 35 -7.81 -2.00 -14.36
CA THR A 35 -8.13 -1.53 -15.72
C THR A 35 -7.37 -2.34 -16.76
N ALA A 36 -6.07 -2.59 -16.55
CA ALA A 36 -5.25 -3.38 -17.46
C ALA A 36 -5.74 -4.83 -17.59
N ILE A 37 -6.17 -5.47 -16.50
CA ILE A 37 -6.71 -6.84 -16.49
C ILE A 37 -8.05 -6.89 -17.25
N SER A 38 -8.95 -5.93 -17.00
CA SER A 38 -10.25 -5.84 -17.65
C SER A 38 -10.16 -5.62 -19.17
N HIS A 39 -9.07 -5.02 -19.68
CA HIS A 39 -8.85 -4.79 -21.11
C HIS A 39 -8.18 -5.94 -21.87
N LEU A 40 -7.78 -7.03 -21.20
CA LEU A 40 -7.22 -8.18 -21.91
C LEU A 40 -8.33 -8.85 -22.76
N PRO A 41 -8.07 -9.13 -24.04
CA PRO A 41 -9.04 -9.86 -24.86
C PRO A 41 -9.29 -11.23 -24.23
N SER A 42 -10.56 -11.58 -24.04
CA SER A 42 -10.94 -12.90 -23.54
C SER A 42 -10.29 -13.95 -24.45
N PRO A 43 -9.49 -14.89 -23.90
CA PRO A 43 -8.88 -15.92 -24.73
C PRO A 43 -9.99 -16.69 -25.47
N PRO A 44 -9.75 -17.11 -26.73
CA PRO A 44 -10.71 -17.96 -27.42
C PRO A 44 -11.02 -19.18 -26.55
N PRO A 45 -12.27 -19.68 -26.54
CA PRO A 45 -12.64 -20.83 -25.71
C PRO A 45 -11.77 -22.03 -26.12
N VAL A 46 -10.71 -22.28 -25.36
CA VAL A 46 -9.90 -23.48 -25.50
C VAL A 46 -10.73 -24.66 -25.00
N PRO A 47 -10.89 -25.73 -25.79
CA PRO A 47 -11.60 -26.92 -25.32
C PRO A 47 -10.83 -27.50 -24.12
N VAL A 48 -11.50 -27.53 -22.97
CA VAL A 48 -10.96 -28.07 -21.72
C VAL A 48 -10.85 -29.59 -21.89
N ALA A 49 -9.68 -30.08 -22.29
CA ALA A 49 -9.35 -31.49 -22.17
C ALA A 49 -9.25 -31.82 -20.68
N ALA A 50 -10.15 -32.69 -20.22
CA ALA A 50 -10.14 -33.21 -18.86
C ALA A 50 -8.84 -34.01 -18.60
N GLY A 51 -7.92 -33.41 -17.86
CA GLY A 51 -6.68 -34.04 -17.40
C GLY A 51 -6.39 -33.66 -15.96
N ARG A 52 -6.67 -34.59 -15.04
CA ARG A 52 -6.33 -34.53 -13.61
C ARG A 52 -4.80 -34.38 -13.43
N GLY A 53 -4.37 -33.50 -12.52
CA GLY A 53 -2.99 -33.50 -11.99
C GLY A 53 -2.46 -32.14 -11.55
N LEU A 54 -3.13 -31.47 -10.60
CA LEU A 54 -2.73 -30.18 -10.04
C LEU A 54 -1.92 -30.41 -8.76
N LEU A 55 -0.60 -30.55 -8.87
CA LEU A 55 0.39 -30.20 -7.82
C LEU A 55 1.79 -30.23 -8.47
N SER A 56 2.21 -29.13 -9.09
CA SER A 56 3.62 -28.90 -9.41
C SER A 56 4.05 -27.63 -8.69
N PHE A 57 4.45 -27.81 -7.43
CA PHE A 57 5.26 -26.83 -6.72
C PHE A 57 6.64 -26.89 -7.40
N THR A 58 6.99 -25.86 -8.15
CA THR A 58 8.37 -25.69 -8.59
C THR A 58 8.98 -24.63 -7.71
N SER A 59 9.63 -25.12 -6.66
CA SER A 59 10.66 -24.41 -5.94
C SER A 59 11.74 -24.03 -6.96
N SER A 60 11.78 -22.76 -7.35
CA SER A 60 12.93 -22.25 -8.08
C SER A 60 14.01 -21.94 -7.06
N ALA A 61 15.13 -22.60 -7.26
CA ALA A 61 16.26 -22.67 -6.38
C ALA A 61 16.85 -21.29 -6.06
N VAL A 62 17.34 -21.20 -4.83
CA VAL A 62 18.29 -20.21 -4.34
C VAL A 62 19.47 -20.15 -5.31
N ALA A 63 19.53 -19.11 -6.12
CA ALA A 63 20.76 -18.61 -6.69
C ALA A 63 21.21 -17.46 -5.79
N GLU A 64 21.98 -17.81 -4.76
CA GLU A 64 22.96 -16.90 -4.16
C GLU A 64 23.90 -16.47 -5.27
N THR A 65 23.61 -15.30 -5.84
CA THR A 65 24.61 -14.52 -6.54
C THR A 65 24.79 -13.26 -5.72
N GLU A 66 25.77 -13.29 -4.82
CA GLU A 66 26.48 -12.09 -4.39
C GLU A 66 27.09 -11.45 -5.64
N GLU A 67 26.30 -10.59 -6.30
CA GLU A 67 26.81 -9.72 -7.34
C GLU A 67 26.65 -8.30 -6.84
N THR A 68 27.74 -7.77 -6.29
CA THR A 68 27.97 -6.34 -6.10
C THR A 68 27.97 -5.66 -7.47
N ALA A 69 26.79 -5.54 -8.07
CA ALA A 69 26.55 -4.67 -9.20
C ALA A 69 26.59 -3.24 -8.67
N VAL A 70 27.60 -2.49 -9.09
CA VAL A 70 27.66 -1.03 -8.97
C VAL A 70 26.33 -0.50 -9.51
N SER A 71 25.42 -0.19 -8.59
CA SER A 71 24.06 0.18 -8.92
C SER A 71 24.09 1.61 -9.43
N GLU A 72 23.79 1.82 -10.70
CA GLU A 72 23.37 3.14 -11.21
C GLU A 72 22.33 3.74 -10.25
N PRO A 73 22.26 5.08 -10.10
CA PRO A 73 21.31 5.68 -9.18
C PRO A 73 19.89 5.30 -9.61
N ARG A 74 19.30 4.35 -8.89
CA ARG A 74 17.91 3.93 -9.09
C ARG A 74 17.01 5.08 -8.65
N TYR A 75 16.26 5.62 -9.60
CA TYR A 75 15.19 6.56 -9.27
C TYR A 75 14.08 5.82 -8.53
N LEU A 76 13.73 6.29 -7.33
CA LEU A 76 12.59 5.78 -6.58
C LEU A 76 11.30 6.19 -7.30
N THR A 77 10.37 5.25 -7.39
CA THR A 77 9.01 5.52 -7.84
C THR A 77 8.31 6.51 -6.88
N PRO A 78 7.26 7.20 -7.32
CA PRO A 78 6.47 8.05 -6.43
C PRO A 78 5.93 7.29 -5.21
N LEU A 79 5.52 6.03 -5.38
CA LEU A 79 5.02 5.18 -4.29
C LEU A 79 6.12 4.83 -3.28
N GLU A 80 7.30 4.42 -3.73
CA GLU A 80 8.46 4.16 -2.86
C GLU A 80 8.86 5.43 -2.09
N THR A 81 8.86 6.58 -2.77
CA THR A 81 9.16 7.88 -2.14
C THR A 81 8.12 8.26 -1.08
N ALA A 82 6.84 8.04 -1.34
CA ALA A 82 5.77 8.29 -0.39
C ALA A 82 5.85 7.35 0.83
N ALA A 83 6.17 6.06 0.59
CA ALA A 83 6.37 5.08 1.65
C ALA A 83 7.53 5.49 2.58
N ALA A 84 8.68 5.87 2.00
CA ALA A 84 9.83 6.32 2.77
C ALA A 84 9.53 7.58 3.60
N ARG A 85 8.72 8.51 3.08
CA ARG A 85 8.26 9.69 3.83
C ARG A 85 7.35 9.33 4.99
N MET A 86 6.41 8.41 4.78
CA MET A 86 5.52 7.90 5.84
C MET A 86 6.33 7.21 6.93
N GLU A 87 7.30 6.38 6.57
CA GLU A 87 8.19 5.69 7.51
C GLU A 87 9.06 6.67 8.31
N ALA A 88 9.67 7.66 7.65
CA ALA A 88 10.44 8.70 8.32
C ALA A 88 9.59 9.49 9.33
N ALA A 89 8.34 9.80 8.98
CA ALA A 89 7.41 10.49 9.87
C ALA A 89 6.93 9.59 11.03
N ALA A 90 6.90 8.26 10.84
CA ALA A 90 6.54 7.30 11.88
C ALA A 90 7.63 7.15 12.96
N ALA A 91 8.90 7.41 12.61
CA ALA A 91 10.06 7.24 13.49
C ALA A 91 10.31 8.38 14.49
N VAL A 92 9.43 9.39 14.52
CA VAL A 92 9.53 10.55 15.44
C VAL A 92 9.17 10.17 16.87
N ASN A 93 9.75 10.87 17.85
CA ASN A 93 9.43 10.72 19.28
C ASN A 93 8.82 12.02 19.84
N PRO A 94 7.62 11.99 20.46
CA PRO A 94 6.76 10.81 20.66
C PRO A 94 6.14 10.32 19.34
N PRO A 95 5.79 9.03 19.22
CA PRO A 95 5.27 8.48 17.98
C PRO A 95 3.88 9.04 17.63
N PRO A 96 3.53 9.10 16.32
CA PRO A 96 2.19 9.52 15.87
C PRO A 96 1.06 8.67 16.46
N ALA A 97 -0.15 9.20 16.48
CA ALA A 97 -1.31 8.57 17.12
C ALA A 97 -1.60 7.15 16.59
N LEU A 98 -1.49 6.93 15.27
CA LEU A 98 -1.70 5.59 14.68
C LEU A 98 -0.67 4.56 15.18
N MET A 99 0.58 4.99 15.39
CA MET A 99 1.64 4.14 15.94
C MET A 99 1.42 3.87 17.43
N LEU A 100 0.98 4.87 18.20
CA LEU A 100 0.59 4.70 19.60
C LEU A 100 -0.57 3.71 19.74
N LEU A 101 -1.64 3.87 18.95
CA LEU A 101 -2.77 2.94 18.92
C LEU A 101 -2.32 1.53 18.55
N GLY A 102 -1.48 1.39 17.53
CA GLY A 102 -0.91 0.10 17.14
C GLY A 102 -0.16 -0.59 18.27
N ASN A 103 0.70 0.14 18.97
CA ASN A 103 1.48 -0.39 20.09
C ASN A 103 0.60 -0.78 21.28
N HIS A 104 -0.42 0.01 21.61
CA HIS A 104 -1.31 -0.25 22.74
C HIS A 104 -2.31 -1.38 22.49
N LEU A 105 -2.78 -1.53 21.25
CA LEU A 105 -3.76 -2.55 20.86
C LEU A 105 -3.10 -3.83 20.32
N GLY A 106 -1.78 -3.84 20.14
CA GLY A 106 -1.04 -4.98 19.57
C GLY A 106 -1.32 -5.21 18.09
N LEU A 107 -1.58 -4.14 17.33
CA LEU A 107 -1.94 -4.24 15.91
C LEU A 107 -0.74 -4.64 15.06
N SER A 108 -0.94 -5.65 14.23
CA SER A 108 -0.04 -6.00 13.14
C SER A 108 0.07 -4.87 12.10
N PRO A 109 1.07 -4.90 11.21
CA PRO A 109 1.15 -3.96 10.09
C PRO A 109 -0.14 -3.91 9.26
N PHE A 110 -0.71 -5.07 8.93
CA PHE A 110 -1.94 -5.18 8.17
C PHE A 110 -3.14 -4.51 8.88
N GLU A 111 -3.29 -4.70 10.19
CA GLU A 111 -4.39 -4.09 10.96
C GLU A 111 -4.24 -2.57 11.06
N ARG A 112 -3.01 -2.06 11.17
CA ARG A 112 -2.75 -0.60 11.13
C ARG A 112 -3.09 -0.02 9.77
N ASP A 113 -2.74 -0.69 8.69
CA ASP A 113 -3.08 -0.27 7.33
C ASP A 113 -4.60 -0.35 7.09
N THR A 114 -5.27 -1.36 7.64
CA THR A 114 -6.73 -1.48 7.60
C THR A 114 -7.40 -0.32 8.35
N LEU A 115 -6.92 0.00 9.56
CA LEU A 115 -7.41 1.14 10.33
C LEU A 115 -7.16 2.46 9.59
N LEU A 116 -5.97 2.63 9.01
CA LEU A 116 -5.64 3.78 8.17
C LEU A 116 -6.63 3.91 7.02
N LEU A 117 -6.90 2.82 6.27
CA LEU A 117 -7.88 2.82 5.18
C LEU A 117 -9.26 3.24 5.67
N CYS A 118 -9.75 2.67 6.77
CA CYS A 118 -11.05 3.04 7.36
C CYS A 118 -11.11 4.53 7.71
N THR A 119 -10.05 5.07 8.34
CA THR A 119 -10.01 6.51 8.66
C THR A 119 -9.90 7.38 7.40
N ALA A 120 -9.20 6.92 6.37
CA ALA A 120 -8.99 7.66 5.13
C ALA A 120 -10.29 7.84 4.35
N MET A 121 -11.24 6.89 4.44
CA MET A 121 -12.58 7.02 3.85
C MET A 121 -13.33 8.26 4.33
N GLU A 122 -13.10 8.66 5.59
CA GLU A 122 -13.75 9.82 6.21
C GLU A 122 -12.94 11.11 6.04
N LEU A 123 -11.61 11.02 6.00
CA LEU A 123 -10.72 12.18 5.97
C LEU A 123 -10.41 12.68 4.56
N ASP A 124 -10.58 11.84 3.54
CA ASP A 124 -10.26 12.18 2.16
C ASP A 124 -11.32 11.69 1.18
N THR A 125 -12.03 12.66 0.62
CA THR A 125 -13.13 12.43 -0.34
C THR A 125 -12.70 11.72 -1.62
N ARG A 126 -11.41 11.62 -1.93
CA ARG A 126 -10.91 10.88 -3.10
C ARG A 126 -10.80 9.37 -2.88
N ILE A 127 -10.59 8.94 -1.63
CA ILE A 127 -10.31 7.53 -1.31
C ILE A 127 -11.47 6.60 -1.67
N PRO A 128 -12.76 6.91 -1.38
CA PRO A 128 -13.88 6.03 -1.74
C PRO A 128 -13.92 5.70 -3.25
N ALA A 129 -13.78 6.73 -4.10
CA ALA A 129 -13.77 6.56 -5.54
C ALA A 129 -12.56 5.76 -6.05
N LEU A 130 -11.40 5.91 -5.42
CA LEU A 130 -10.21 5.12 -5.74
C LEU A 130 -10.39 3.64 -5.34
N CYS A 131 -11.01 3.37 -4.20
CA CYS A 131 -11.38 2.01 -3.78
C CYS A 131 -12.35 1.35 -4.77
N ALA A 132 -13.41 2.07 -5.16
CA ALA A 132 -14.40 1.59 -6.13
C ALA A 132 -13.75 1.22 -7.48
N ARG A 133 -12.86 2.09 -7.98
CA ARG A 133 -12.08 1.83 -9.20
C ARG A 133 -11.12 0.65 -9.07
N ALA A 134 -10.40 0.55 -7.95
CA ALA A 134 -9.49 -0.56 -7.67
C ALA A 134 -10.22 -1.92 -7.55
N GLN A 135 -11.52 -1.91 -7.29
CA GLN A 135 -12.36 -3.11 -7.22
C GLN A 135 -13.09 -3.42 -8.54
N GLY A 136 -12.88 -2.63 -9.60
CA GLY A 136 -13.55 -2.82 -10.88
C GLY A 136 -15.04 -2.42 -10.90
N ASP A 137 -15.52 -1.72 -9.87
CA ASP A 137 -16.89 -1.23 -9.78
C ASP A 137 -16.91 0.30 -9.57
N PRO A 138 -16.52 1.09 -10.58
CA PRO A 138 -16.39 2.55 -10.47
C PRO A 138 -17.72 3.27 -10.25
N GLN A 139 -18.87 2.59 -10.36
CA GLN A 139 -20.20 3.14 -10.10
C GLN A 139 -20.72 2.80 -8.70
N ARG A 140 -19.97 2.02 -7.91
CA ARG A 140 -20.30 1.76 -6.52
C ARG A 140 -19.98 2.98 -5.66
N PRO A 141 -20.93 3.50 -4.87
CA PRO A 141 -20.71 4.63 -3.99
C PRO A 141 -19.69 4.33 -2.89
#